data_AF-A0A6B3D4T3-F1
#
_entry.id   AF-A0A6B3D4T3-F1
#
_cell.length_a   1.000
_cell.length_b   1.000
_cell.length_c   1.000
_cell.angle_alpha   90.00
_cell.angle_beta   90.00
_cell.angle_gamma   90.00
#
_symmetry.space_group_name_H-M   'P 1'
#
loop_
_entity.id
_entity.type
_entity.pdbx_description
1 polymer ?
#
loop_
_entity_poly.entity_id
_entity_poly.type
_entity_poly.pdbx_seq_one_letter_code
_entity_poly.pdbx_strand_id
1 'polypeptide(L)'
;TQVTDALRERLGLDFAQANTLEIVDGRLTGRVTGEIVDRAGKARLLRRFAAEAGVPLSQTVAIGDGANDLDMLNAAGLGVAFNA
;
A
#
# COMPACT_ATOMS: atom_id res chain seq x y z
N THR A 1 6.66 7.83 0.94
CA THR A 1 7.19 8.04 2.28
C THR A 1 8.70 7.80 2.33
N GLN A 2 9.30 8.03 3.51
CA GLN A 2 10.74 7.93 3.75
C GLN A 2 11.41 6.64 3.26
N VAL A 3 10.70 5.50 3.24
CA VAL A 3 11.23 4.21 2.78
C VAL A 3 10.70 3.84 1.40
N THR A 4 9.38 3.93 1.19
CA THR A 4 8.76 3.42 -0.04
C THR A 4 9.01 4.29 -1.26
N ASP A 5 9.27 5.60 -1.11
CA ASP A 5 9.50 6.48 -2.28
C ASP A 5 10.85 6.19 -2.92
N ALA A 6 11.88 5.92 -2.13
CA ALA A 6 13.17 5.51 -2.66
C ALA A 6 13.07 4.20 -3.46
N LEU A 7 12.23 3.25 -3.02
CA LEU A 7 11.96 2.01 -3.77
C LEU A 7 11.15 2.28 -5.04
N ARG A 8 10.14 3.16 -4.96
CA ARG A 8 9.34 3.59 -6.11
C ARG A 8 10.24 4.13 -7.22
N GLU A 9 11.12 5.08 -6.90
CA GLU A 9 12.03 5.67 -7.87
C GLU A 9 13.00 4.64 -8.46
N ARG A 10 13.60 3.81 -7.60
CA ARG A 10 14.58 2.79 -8.02
C ARG A 10 13.99 1.72 -8.93
N LEU A 11 12.73 1.35 -8.73
CA LEU A 11 12.04 0.30 -9.47
C LEU A 11 11.12 0.83 -10.58
N GLY A 12 10.98 2.16 -10.70
CA GLY A 12 10.07 2.78 -11.66
C GLY A 12 8.60 2.47 -11.41
N LEU A 13 8.16 2.42 -10.14
CA LEU A 13 6.76 2.11 -9.80
C LEU A 13 5.86 3.34 -10.02
N ASP A 14 4.69 3.12 -10.60
CA ASP A 14 3.71 4.18 -10.86
C ASP A 14 3.14 4.77 -9.55
N PHE A 15 2.91 3.90 -8.56
CA PHE A 15 2.27 4.25 -7.29
C PHE A 15 3.00 3.64 -6.09
N ALA A 16 3.10 4.41 -5.00
CA ALA A 16 3.54 3.90 -3.71
C ALA A 16 2.84 4.67 -2.58
N GLN A 17 2.24 3.93 -1.64
CA GLN A 17 1.62 4.51 -0.45
C GLN A 17 2.01 3.69 0.78
N ALA A 18 2.35 4.39 1.86
CA ALA A 18 2.65 3.81 3.16
C ALA A 18 2.32 4.84 4.25
N ASN A 19 2.48 4.44 5.51
CA ASN A 19 2.45 5.36 6.65
C ASN A 19 3.63 6.34 6.56
N THR A 20 3.37 7.62 6.81
CA THR A 20 4.41 8.64 6.90
C THR A 20 4.84 8.77 8.36
N LEU A 21 6.14 8.61 8.62
CA LEU A 21 6.69 8.80 9.97
C LEU A 21 6.81 10.30 10.27
N GLU A 22 6.42 10.73 11.47
CA GLU A 22 6.63 12.11 11.89
C GLU A 22 8.10 12.35 12.24
N ILE A 23 8.67 13.44 11.70
CA ILE A 23 10.03 13.87 11.95
C ILE A 23 10.01 15.31 12.45
N VAL A 24 10.65 15.56 13.59
CA VAL A 24 10.86 16.89 14.17
C VAL A 24 12.35 17.03 14.48
N ASP A 25 12.95 18.14 14.05
CA ASP A 25 14.38 18.42 14.23
C ASP A 25 15.31 17.27 13.79
N GLY A 26 14.95 16.63 12.67
CA GLY A 26 15.70 15.51 12.10
C GLY A 26 15.58 14.19 12.86
N ARG A 27 14.67 14.07 13.84
CA ARG A 27 14.47 12.86 14.66
C ARG A 27 13.05 12.30 14.52
N LEU A 28 12.95 10.98 14.55
CA LEU A 28 11.66 10.27 14.61
C LEU A 28 11.00 10.53 15.96
N THR A 29 9.72 10.93 15.94
CA THR A 29 8.96 11.19 17.18
C THR A 29 8.27 9.95 17.74
N GLY A 30 8.21 8.86 16.94
CA GLY A 30 7.44 7.65 17.24
C GLY A 30 5.97 7.72 16.81
N ARG A 31 5.53 8.82 16.19
CA ARG A 31 4.17 8.98 15.64
C ARG A 31 4.16 8.83 14.12
N VAL A 32 2.97 8.60 13.60
CA VAL A 32 2.66 8.65 12.17
C VAL A 32 1.83 9.88 11.84
N THR A 33 1.95 10.40 10.62
CA THR A 33 1.15 11.52 10.12
C THR A 33 0.25 11.08 8.96
N GLY A 34 -0.88 11.77 8.81
CA GLY A 34 -1.83 11.51 7.71
C GLY A 34 -2.69 10.26 7.93
N GLU A 35 -3.21 9.73 6.83
CA GLU A 35 -4.04 8.51 6.86
C GLU A 35 -3.18 7.29 7.16
N ILE A 36 -3.65 6.45 8.09
CA ILE A 36 -3.00 5.20 8.44
C ILE A 36 -3.35 4.13 7.40
N VAL A 37 -2.32 3.51 6.84
CA VAL A 37 -2.41 2.33 5.97
C VAL A 37 -2.53 1.09 6.85
N ASP A 38 -3.75 0.83 7.30
CA ASP A 38 -4.14 -0.40 8.00
C ASP A 38 -4.69 -1.46 7.02
N ARG A 39 -5.18 -2.59 7.55
CA ARG A 39 -5.74 -3.69 6.75
C ARG A 39 -6.83 -3.23 5.79
N ALA A 40 -7.81 -2.47 6.29
CA ALA A 40 -8.88 -1.92 5.46
C ALA A 40 -8.36 -0.84 4.50
N GLY A 41 -7.36 -0.06 4.92
CA GLY A 41 -6.66 0.95 4.15
C GLY A 41 -6.00 0.38 2.92
N LYS A 42 -5.32 -0.77 3.01
CA LYS A 42 -4.76 -1.46 1.84
C LYS A 42 -5.82 -1.77 0.79
N ALA A 43 -6.98 -2.26 1.21
CA ALA A 43 -8.10 -2.54 0.30
C ALA A 43 -8.71 -1.25 -0.30
N ARG A 44 -8.78 -0.14 0.47
CA ARG A 44 -9.20 1.17 -0.07
C ARG A 44 -8.20 1.68 -1.12
N LEU A 45 -6.90 1.57 -0.84
CA LEU A 45 -5.84 2.01 -1.73
C LEU A 45 -5.80 1.22 -3.03
N LEU A 46 -5.97 -0.10 -2.99
CA LEU A 46 -6.09 -0.91 -4.21
C LEU A 46 -7.26 -0.42 -5.09
N ARG A 47 -8.44 -0.20 -4.50
CA ARG A 47 -9.62 0.29 -5.23
C ARG A 47 -9.40 1.67 -5.83
N ARG A 48 -8.78 2.57 -5.06
CA ARG A 48 -8.44 3.91 -5.52
C ARG A 48 -7.46 3.87 -6.68
N PHE A 49 -6.37 3.10 -6.55
CA PHE A 49 -5.36 2.99 -7.60
C PHE A 49 -5.94 2.37 -8.87
N ALA A 50 -6.75 1.31 -8.74
CA ALA A 50 -7.44 0.71 -9.88
C ALA A 50 -8.36 1.71 -10.60
N ALA A 51 -9.12 2.52 -9.85
CA ALA A 51 -9.97 3.56 -10.41
C ALA A 51 -9.17 4.66 -11.12
N GLU A 52 -8.08 5.15 -10.52
CA GLU A 52 -7.19 6.16 -11.10
C GLU A 52 -6.50 5.65 -12.39
N ALA A 53 -6.16 4.37 -12.44
CA ALA A 53 -5.58 3.71 -13.61
C ALA A 53 -6.63 3.29 -14.67
N GLY A 54 -7.93 3.42 -14.40
CA GLY A 54 -8.99 2.98 -15.29
C GLY A 54 -9.09 1.45 -15.43
N VAL A 55 -8.63 0.70 -14.43
CA VAL A 55 -8.58 -0.77 -14.42
C VAL A 55 -9.73 -1.33 -13.57
N PRO A 56 -10.60 -2.21 -14.13
CA PRO A 56 -11.59 -2.93 -13.34
C PRO A 56 -10.94 -3.78 -12.24
N LEU A 57 -11.54 -3.87 -11.05
CA LEU A 57 -10.99 -4.67 -9.95
C LEU A 57 -10.75 -6.14 -10.33
N SER A 58 -11.60 -6.71 -11.19
CA SER A 58 -11.43 -8.08 -11.71
C SER A 58 -10.14 -8.31 -12.49
N GLN A 59 -9.47 -7.25 -12.95
CA GLN A 59 -8.18 -7.29 -13.65
C GLN A 59 -7.00 -6.86 -12.78
N THR A 60 -7.21 -6.70 -11.47
CA THR A 60 -6.15 -6.39 -10.52
C THR A 60 -5.57 -7.65 -9.89
N VAL A 61 -4.27 -7.60 -9.58
CA VAL A 61 -3.58 -8.62 -8.79
C VAL A 61 -3.06 -7.96 -7.52
N ALA A 62 -3.25 -8.62 -6.38
CA ALA A 62 -2.67 -8.22 -5.10
C ALA A 62 -1.81 -9.36 -4.55
N ILE A 63 -0.65 -9.04 -3.98
CA ILE A 63 0.30 -9.99 -3.41
C ILE A 63 0.59 -9.58 -1.96
N GLY A 64 0.53 -10.53 -1.02
CA GLY A 64 0.79 -10.28 0.40
C GLY A 64 1.14 -11.56 1.17
N ASP A 65 1.64 -11.41 2.40
CA ASP A 65 2.22 -12.50 3.20
C ASP A 65 1.48 -12.74 4.54
N GLY A 66 0.63 -11.82 4.99
CA GLY A 66 0.05 -11.91 6.33
C GLY A 66 -1.39 -11.45 6.47
N ALA A 67 -1.92 -11.61 7.69
CA ALA A 67 -3.30 -11.27 8.03
C ALA A 67 -3.68 -9.80 7.75
N ASN A 68 -2.69 -8.88 7.71
CA ASN A 68 -2.90 -7.47 7.40
C ASN A 68 -3.23 -7.23 5.92
N ASP A 69 -3.02 -8.21 5.03
CA ASP A 69 -3.25 -8.09 3.60
C ASP A 69 -4.58 -8.70 3.14
N LEU A 70 -5.26 -9.45 4.01
CA LEU A 70 -6.46 -10.22 3.67
C LEU A 70 -7.55 -9.39 2.98
N ASP A 71 -7.82 -8.16 3.44
CA ASP A 71 -8.86 -7.34 2.82
C ASP A 71 -8.46 -6.86 1.43
N MET A 72 -7.18 -6.62 1.18
CA MET A 72 -6.64 -6.25 -0.13
C MET A 72 -6.67 -7.45 -1.08
N LEU A 73 -6.23 -8.62 -0.61
CA LEU A 73 -6.25 -9.86 -1.37
C LEU A 73 -7.69 -10.25 -1.77
N ASN A 74 -8.64 -10.13 -0.85
CA ASN A 74 -10.06 -10.39 -1.12
C ASN A 74 -10.72 -9.37 -2.04
N ALA A 75 -10.20 -8.13 -2.11
CA ALA A 75 -10.73 -7.07 -2.96
C ALA A 75 -10.21 -7.15 -4.41
N ALA A 76 -9.05 -7.78 -4.61
CA ALA A 76 -8.45 -7.95 -5.93
C ALA A 76 -9.18 -8.98 -6.78
N GLY A 77 -9.00 -8.92 -8.10
CA GLY A 77 -9.46 -9.96 -9.01
C GLY A 77 -8.71 -11.28 -8.79
N LEU A 78 -7.41 -11.17 -8.47
CA LEU A 78 -6.57 -12.28 -8.02
C LEU A 78 -5.74 -11.87 -6.79
N GLY A 79 -5.99 -12.53 -5.67
CA GLY A 79 -5.13 -12.46 -4.49
C GLY A 79 -4.10 -13.59 -4.48
N VAL A 80 -2.81 -13.25 -4.32
CA VAL A 80 -1.71 -14.21 -4.19
C VAL A 80 -1.10 -14.10 -2.80
N ALA A 81 -1.18 -15.18 -2.03
CA ALA A 81 -0.47 -15.31 -0.77
C ALA A 81 0.97 -15.76 -1.06
N PHE A 82 1.97 -15.00 -0.61
CA PHE A 82 3.38 -15.28 -0.86
C PHE A 82 4.10 -15.61 0.45
N ASN A 83 4.46 -16.89 0.64
CA ASN A 83 5.08 -17.41 1.88
C ASN A 83 4.30 -17.03 3.15
N ALA A 84 2.97 -17.19 3.09
CA ALA A 84 2.02 -16.81 4.12
C ALA A 84 1.62 -17.96 5.05
#